data_AF-A0A3C1SIF8-F1
#
_entry.id   AF-A0A3C1SIF8-F1
#
_cell.length_a   1.000
_cell.length_b   1.000
_cell.length_c   1.000
_cell.angle_alpha   90.00
_cell.angle_beta   90.00
_cell.angle_gamma   90.00
#
_symmetry.space_group_name_H-M   'P 1'
#
loop_
_entity.id
_entity.type
_entity.pdbx_description
1 polymer ?
#
loop_
_entity_poly.entity_id
_entity_poly.type
_entity_poly.pdbx_seq_one_letter_code
_entity_poly.pdbx_strand_id
1 'polypeptide(L)'
;MSDYLNEFRGNIKYYREQRSISQTQLAIFCDCGTGTIGGIESGKAKPSFDMIIRIAEALQVSPADLFARDITKSKSQIKSELKEKFSAFLLSL
;
A
#
# COMPACT_ATOMS: atom_id res chain seq x y z
N MET A 1 2.19 -11.58 -14.81
CA MET A 1 2.02 -11.64 -13.33
C MET A 1 1.12 -10.47 -12.97
N SER A 2 0.02 -10.71 -12.27
CA SER A 2 -1.05 -9.70 -12.13
C SER A 2 -0.56 -8.42 -11.44
N ASP A 3 -0.80 -7.26 -12.07
CA ASP A 3 -0.32 -5.94 -11.63
C ASP A 3 -0.70 -5.63 -10.17
N TYR A 4 -1.90 -6.05 -9.76
CA TYR A 4 -2.43 -5.80 -8.41
C TYR A 4 -1.53 -6.34 -7.28
N LEU A 5 -0.78 -7.42 -7.50
CA LEU A 5 0.00 -8.03 -6.41
C LEU A 5 1.27 -7.21 -6.13
N ASN A 6 1.81 -6.57 -7.17
CA ASN A 6 2.93 -5.64 -7.04
C ASN A 6 2.51 -4.35 -6.35
N GLU A 7 1.36 -3.80 -6.74
CA GLU A 7 0.76 -2.64 -6.08
C GLU A 7 0.50 -2.95 -4.61
N PHE A 8 -0.15 -4.08 -4.32
CA PHE A 8 -0.48 -4.51 -2.97
C PHE A 8 0.74 -4.57 -2.04
N ARG A 9 1.77 -5.32 -2.43
CA ARG A 9 2.98 -5.45 -1.60
C ARG A 9 3.73 -4.12 -1.47
N GLY A 10 3.71 -3.29 -2.51
CA GLY A 10 4.32 -1.96 -2.50
C GLY A 10 3.60 -1.01 -1.55
N ASN A 11 2.28 -1.08 -1.50
CA ASN A 11 1.44 -0.27 -0.61
C ASN A 11 1.63 -0.66 0.85
N ILE A 12 1.70 -1.97 1.17
CA ILE A 12 2.07 -2.42 2.53
C ILE A 12 3.37 -1.78 2.96
N LYS A 13 4.43 -1.93 2.14
CA LYS A 13 5.75 -1.38 2.44
C LYS A 13 5.69 0.14 2.62
N TYR A 14 4.99 0.84 1.74
CA TYR A 14 4.83 2.29 1.80
C TYR A 14 4.20 2.75 3.11
N TYR A 15 3.03 2.21 3.49
CA TYR A 15 2.35 2.60 4.73
C TYR A 15 3.14 2.18 5.98
N ARG A 16 3.82 1.03 5.93
CA ARG A 16 4.72 0.59 6.99
C ARG A 16 5.86 1.58 7.23
N GLU A 17 6.47 2.08 6.16
CA GLU A 17 7.55 3.07 6.22
C GLU A 17 7.04 4.45 6.66
N GLN A 18 5.83 4.87 6.26
CA GLN A 18 5.22 6.10 6.79
C GLN A 18 4.99 6.03 8.30
N ARG A 19 4.77 4.84 8.84
CA ARG A 19 4.68 4.59 10.30
C ARG A 19 6.02 4.38 10.99
N SER A 20 7.12 4.32 10.25
CA SER A 20 8.47 4.09 10.78
C SER A 20 8.60 2.77 11.58
N ILE A 21 7.93 1.71 11.12
CA ILE A 21 8.01 0.37 11.74
C ILE A 21 8.69 -0.64 10.80
N SER A 22 9.41 -1.60 11.36
CA SER A 22 10.05 -2.69 10.62
C SER A 22 9.05 -3.78 10.20
N GLN A 23 9.45 -4.66 9.28
CA GLN A 23 8.64 -5.84 8.90
C GLN A 23 8.33 -6.72 10.10
N THR A 24 9.30 -6.91 11.00
CA THR A 24 9.12 -7.68 12.25
C THR A 24 8.12 -7.01 13.19
N GLN A 25 8.18 -5.69 13.34
CA GLN A 25 7.20 -4.96 14.15
C GLN A 25 5.79 -5.05 13.56
N LEU A 26 5.65 -4.92 12.24
CA LEU A 26 4.37 -5.13 11.58
C LEU A 26 3.86 -6.56 11.78
N ALA A 27 4.74 -7.57 11.73
CA ALA A 27 4.37 -8.96 11.97
C ALA A 27 3.84 -9.17 13.40
N ILE A 28 4.48 -8.54 14.39
CA ILE A 28 4.02 -8.54 15.79
C ILE A 28 2.63 -7.90 15.90
N PHE A 29 2.42 -6.73 15.28
CA PHE A 29 1.11 -6.06 15.31
C PHE A 29 0.02 -6.83 14.58
N CYS A 30 0.38 -7.60 13.56
CA CYS A 30 -0.54 -8.47 12.86
C CYS A 30 -0.75 -9.80 13.58
N ASP A 31 -0.10 -10.09 14.71
CA ASP A 31 -0.10 -11.40 15.37
C ASP A 31 0.24 -12.54 14.39
N CYS A 32 1.41 -12.44 13.76
CA CYS A 32 1.90 -13.44 12.80
C CYS A 32 3.40 -13.70 12.92
N GLY A 33 3.86 -14.75 12.22
CA GLY A 33 5.27 -15.12 12.21
C GLY A 33 6.16 -13.99 11.68
N THR A 34 7.33 -13.81 12.26
CA THR A 34 8.25 -12.70 11.93
C THR A 34 8.69 -12.68 10.46
N GLY A 35 8.69 -13.85 9.79
CA GLY A 35 8.96 -13.96 8.35
C GLY A 35 7.77 -13.71 7.43
N THR A 36 6.53 -13.66 7.95
CA THR A 36 5.31 -13.58 7.14
C THR A 36 5.23 -12.27 6.37
N ILE A 37 5.41 -11.14 7.03
CA ILE A 37 5.39 -9.81 6.38
C ILE A 37 6.51 -9.69 5.33
N GLY A 38 7.73 -10.13 5.65
CA GLY A 38 8.84 -10.14 4.69
C GLY A 38 8.58 -11.03 3.48
N GLY A 39 7.93 -12.18 3.68
CA GLY A 39 7.46 -13.06 2.60
C GLY A 39 6.43 -12.39 1.71
N ILE A 40 5.47 -11.65 2.29
CA ILE A 40 4.45 -10.90 1.56
C ILE A 40 5.09 -9.74 0.77
N GLU A 41 5.89 -8.89 1.42
CA GLU A 41 6.54 -7.74 0.76
C GLU A 41 7.50 -8.15 -0.36
N SER A 42 8.16 -9.32 -0.24
CA SER A 42 9.02 -9.87 -1.29
C SER A 42 8.27 -10.66 -2.37
N GLY A 43 6.98 -10.94 -2.19
CA GLY A 43 6.16 -11.72 -3.12
C GLY A 43 6.37 -13.24 -3.01
N LYS A 44 7.08 -13.72 -1.98
CA LYS A 44 7.27 -15.15 -1.69
C LYS A 44 6.05 -15.80 -1.04
N ALA A 45 5.19 -15.00 -0.41
CA ALA A 45 3.95 -15.45 0.23
C ALA A 45 2.76 -14.59 -0.24
N LYS A 46 1.59 -15.22 -0.37
CA LYS A 46 0.32 -14.52 -0.57
C LYS A 46 -0.44 -14.48 0.76
N PRO A 47 -0.93 -13.32 1.20
CA PRO A 47 -1.73 -13.24 2.42
C PRO A 47 -3.13 -13.87 2.21
N SER A 48 -3.72 -14.37 3.29
CA SER A 48 -5.16 -14.65 3.34
C SER A 48 -5.95 -13.34 3.43
N PHE A 49 -7.27 -13.42 3.24
CA PHE A 49 -8.16 -12.28 3.45
C PHE A 49 -8.04 -11.71 4.88
N ASP A 50 -8.07 -12.57 5.90
CA ASP A 50 -7.91 -12.14 7.30
C ASP A 50 -6.56 -11.46 7.56
N MET A 51 -5.50 -11.89 6.88
CA MET A 51 -4.20 -11.23 6.97
C MET A 51 -4.23 -9.83 6.35
N ILE A 52 -4.96 -9.63 5.25
CA ILE A 52 -5.15 -8.31 4.63
C ILE A 52 -5.82 -7.36 5.62
N ILE A 53 -6.86 -7.81 6.32
CA ILE A 53 -7.57 -7.02 7.32
C ILE A 53 -6.64 -6.63 8.47
N ARG A 54 -5.92 -7.61 9.06
CA ARG A 54 -4.96 -7.34 10.15
C ARG A 54 -3.85 -6.37 9.74
N ILE A 55 -3.32 -6.50 8.53
CA ILE A 55 -2.31 -5.58 7.99
C ILE A 55 -2.88 -4.16 7.89
N ALA A 56 -4.09 -4.01 7.34
CA ALA A 56 -4.75 -2.71 7.23
C ALA A 56 -4.98 -2.07 8.60
N GLU A 57 -5.45 -2.84 9.59
CA GLU A 57 -5.65 -2.39 10.97
C GLU A 57 -4.33 -1.96 11.64
N ALA A 58 -3.27 -2.77 11.55
CA ALA A 58 -1.96 -2.45 12.11
C ALA A 58 -1.35 -1.19 11.47
N LEU A 59 -1.63 -0.97 10.19
CA LEU A 59 -1.22 0.21 9.44
C LEU A 59 -2.19 1.39 9.57
N GLN A 60 -3.32 1.22 10.27
CA GLN A 60 -4.41 2.18 10.43
C GLN A 60 -4.82 2.83 9.11
N VAL A 61 -5.05 1.99 8.10
CA VAL A 61 -5.58 2.36 6.78
C VAL A 61 -6.78 1.48 6.48
N SER A 62 -7.57 1.85 5.47
CA SER A 62 -8.61 0.93 4.98
C SER A 62 -7.97 -0.22 4.19
N PRO A 63 -8.59 -1.41 4.13
CA PRO A 63 -8.10 -2.48 3.26
C PRO A 63 -7.99 -2.07 1.79
N ALA A 64 -8.85 -1.16 1.33
CA ALA A 64 -8.83 -0.63 -0.03
C ALA A 64 -7.55 0.17 -0.33
N ASP A 65 -7.01 0.88 0.66
CA ASP A 65 -5.76 1.64 0.50
C ASP A 65 -4.57 0.74 0.15
N LEU A 66 -4.61 -0.53 0.57
CA LEU A 66 -3.59 -1.52 0.20
C LEU A 66 -3.61 -1.83 -1.30
N PHE A 67 -4.70 -1.56 -2.02
CA PHE A 67 -4.83 -1.83 -3.46
C PHE A 67 -4.95 -0.57 -4.32
N ALA A 68 -5.37 0.56 -3.75
CA ALA A 68 -5.74 1.75 -4.52
C ALA A 68 -4.55 2.63 -4.93
N ARG A 69 -3.40 2.51 -4.26
CA ARG A 69 -2.26 3.38 -4.53
C ARG A 69 -1.43 2.82 -5.69
N ASP A 70 -1.34 3.63 -6.75
CA ASP A 70 -0.39 3.44 -7.84
C ASP A 70 1.01 3.83 -7.37
N ILE A 71 1.81 2.82 -7.01
CA ILE A 71 3.19 2.99 -6.56
C ILE A 71 4.13 3.49 -7.67
N THR A 72 3.72 3.45 -8.93
CA THR A 72 4.55 3.91 -10.07
C THR A 72 4.56 5.44 -10.19
N LYS A 73 3.61 6.11 -9.54
CA LYS A 73 3.48 7.57 -9.59
C LYS A 73 4.13 8.23 -8.38
N SER A 74 5.15 9.04 -8.66
CA SER A 74 5.77 9.92 -7.67
C SER A 74 4.82 11.05 -7.23
N LYS A 75 5.10 11.65 -6.06
CA LYS A 75 4.33 12.80 -5.54
C LYS A 75 4.26 13.96 -6.55
N SER A 76 5.34 14.21 -7.31
CA SER A 76 5.37 15.27 -8.33
C SER A 76 4.45 14.95 -9.50
N GLN A 77 4.43 13.70 -9.97
CA GLN A 77 3.54 13.25 -11.04
C GLN A 77 2.07 13.32 -10.64
N ILE A 78 1.74 12.91 -9.41
CA ILE A 78 0.38 13.05 -8.89
C ILE A 78 -0.02 14.53 -8.83
N LYS A 79 0.86 15.40 -8.34
CA LYS A 79 0.61 16.85 -8.28
C LYS A 79 0.39 17.48 -9.65
N SER A 80 1.18 17.09 -10.67
CA SER A 80 0.99 17.58 -12.03
C SER A 80 -0.34 17.10 -12.63
N GLU A 81 -0.68 15.82 -12.49
CA GLU A 81 -1.94 15.29 -13.01
C GLU A 81 -3.16 15.95 -12.37
N LEU A 82 -3.15 16.17 -11.05
CA LEU A 82 -4.22 16.89 -10.35
C LEU A 82 -4.34 18.32 -10.86
N LYS A 83 -3.20 19.04 -11.03
CA LYS A 83 -3.21 20.40 -11.56
C LYS A 83 -3.82 20.47 -12.97
N GLU A 84 -3.43 19.55 -13.84
CA GLU A 84 -3.97 19.46 -15.20
C GLU A 84 -5.47 19.13 -15.19
N LYS A 85 -5.91 18.15 -14.39
CA LYS A 85 -7.33 17.80 -14.29
C LYS A 85 -8.18 18.93 -13.74
N PHE A 86 -7.70 19.65 -12.71
CA PHE A 86 -8.41 20.82 -12.19
C PHE A 86 -8.45 21.97 -13.21
N SER A 87 -7.35 22.22 -13.93
CA SER A 87 -7.31 23.22 -14.99
C SER A 87 -8.31 22.90 -16.10
N ALA A 88 -8.32 21.65 -16.59
CA ALA A 88 -9.25 21.18 -17.61
C ALA A 88 -10.71 21.26 -17.13
N PHE A 89 -10.98 20.93 -15.87
CA PHE A 89 -12.32 21.07 -15.28
C PHE A 89 -12.77 22.52 -15.25
N LEU A 90 -11.92 23.45 -14.79
CA LEU A 90 -12.24 24.88 -14.72
C LEU A 90 -12.44 25.51 -16.11
N LEU A 91 -11.76 25.03 -17.15
CA LEU A 91 -11.95 25.48 -18.53
C LEU A 91 -13.23 24.94 -19.18
N SER A 92 -13.87 23.94 -18.56
CA SER A 92 -15.11 23.31 -19.03
C SER A 92 -16.38 23.84 -18.35
N LEU A 93 -16.23 24.75 -17.39
CA LEU A 93 -17.29 25.52 -16.72
C LEU A 93 -17.49 26.87 -17.41
#